data_AF-A0A4Q6XN38-F1
#
_entry.id   AF-A0A4Q6XN38-F1
#
_cell.length_a   1.000
_cell.length_b   1.000
_cell.length_c   1.000
_cell.angle_alpha   90.00
_cell.angle_beta   90.00
_cell.angle_gamma   90.00
#
_symmetry.space_group_name_H-M   'P 1'
#
loop_
_entity.id
_entity.type
_entity.pdbx_description
1 polymer ?
#
loop_
_entity_poly.entity_id
_entity_poly.type
_entity_poly.pdbx_seq_one_letter_code
_entity_poly.pdbx_strand_id
1 'polypeptide(L)'
;MPVTLILWLVKNEAFLTSEGVTAVGVDDWAYKKRDSYGSILVNLNTGKAIDLLPDREEETLRKWLEKRPKIEVMSRDRYSNYQKAITSGAPLAST
;
A
#
# COMPACT_ATOMS: atom_id res chain seq x y z
N MET A 1 6.51 -16.43 18.85
CA MET A 1 7.06 -16.16 17.50
C MET A 1 6.55 -14.78 17.08
N PRO A 2 7.38 -13.73 16.99
CA PRO A 2 6.87 -12.38 16.83
C PRO A 2 6.36 -12.17 15.40
N VAL A 3 5.24 -11.47 15.29
CA VAL A 3 4.51 -11.09 14.07
C VAL A 3 5.43 -10.47 12.99
N THR A 4 6.58 -9.94 13.43
CA THR A 4 7.66 -9.38 12.60
C THR A 4 8.20 -10.34 11.56
N LEU A 5 8.27 -11.65 11.84
CA LEU A 5 8.87 -12.62 10.90
C LEU A 5 8.00 -12.83 9.65
N ILE A 6 6.67 -12.85 9.82
CA ILE A 6 5.73 -12.99 8.70
C ILE A 6 5.72 -11.71 7.86
N LEU A 7 5.72 -10.55 8.51
CA LEU A 7 5.85 -9.27 7.81
C LEU A 7 7.17 -9.19 7.04
N TRP A 8 8.27 -9.66 7.63
CA TRP A 8 9.58 -9.72 6.96
C TRP A 8 9.56 -10.67 5.77
N LEU A 9 8.94 -11.85 5.88
CA LEU A 9 8.82 -12.82 4.78
C LEU A 9 7.96 -12.28 3.63
N VAL A 10 6.80 -11.69 3.91
CA VAL A 10 5.99 -11.01 2.88
C VAL A 10 6.76 -9.84 2.26
N LYS A 11 7.52 -9.09 3.08
CA LYS A 11 8.41 -8.03 2.59
C LYS A 11 9.62 -8.51 1.80
N ASN A 12 9.97 -9.79 1.85
CA ASN A 12 11.12 -10.31 1.11
C ASN A 12 10.70 -11.08 -0.16
N GLU A 13 9.52 -11.72 -0.18
CA GLU A 13 9.05 -12.44 -1.37
C GLU A 13 8.31 -11.54 -2.38
N ALA A 14 7.57 -10.52 -1.94
CA ALA A 14 6.77 -9.67 -2.83
C ALA A 14 7.57 -8.55 -3.53
N PHE A 15 8.86 -8.42 -3.22
CA PHE A 15 9.65 -7.21 -3.54
C PHE A 15 10.51 -7.30 -4.80
N LEU A 16 10.47 -8.43 -5.51
CA LEU A 16 11.11 -8.54 -6.81
C LEU A 16 10.14 -8.05 -7.88
N THR A 17 10.52 -6.95 -8.52
CA THR A 17 9.86 -6.25 -9.65
C THR A 17 8.62 -5.40 -9.33
N SER A 18 8.86 -4.20 -8.78
CA SER A 18 7.96 -3.05 -8.95
C SER A 18 8.13 -2.34 -10.30
N GLU A 19 8.94 -2.87 -11.20
CA GLU A 19 9.04 -2.34 -12.56
C GLU A 19 7.73 -2.62 -13.30
N GLY A 20 7.01 -1.56 -13.69
CA GLY A 20 5.77 -1.65 -14.46
C GLY A 20 4.47 -1.64 -13.65
N VAL A 21 4.52 -1.36 -12.34
CA VAL A 21 3.29 -1.16 -11.56
C VAL A 21 2.71 0.23 -11.84
N THR A 22 1.63 0.30 -12.62
CA THR A 22 0.90 1.55 -12.95
C THR A 22 -0.41 1.70 -12.20
N ALA A 23 -0.99 0.60 -11.72
CA ALA A 23 -2.30 0.59 -11.04
C ALA A 23 -2.21 -0.11 -9.68
N VAL A 24 -2.58 0.58 -8.61
CA VAL A 24 -2.44 0.10 -7.22
C VAL A 24 -3.73 0.27 -6.43
N GLY A 25 -4.12 -0.76 -5.68
CA GLY A 25 -5.19 -0.72 -4.71
C GLY A 25 -4.64 -0.58 -3.29
N VAL A 26 -5.29 0.22 -2.45
CA VAL A 26 -5.03 0.33 -1.01
C VAL A 26 -6.26 -0.08 -0.19
N ASP A 27 -6.05 -0.96 0.78
CA ASP A 27 -7.08 -1.46 1.70
C ASP A 27 -6.52 -1.66 3.12
N ASP A 28 -7.39 -1.83 4.10
CA ASP A 28 -7.03 -2.10 5.49
C ASP A 28 -6.60 -3.56 5.68
N TRP A 29 -5.44 -3.76 6.31
CA TRP A 29 -4.94 -5.08 6.72
C TRP A 29 -4.92 -5.19 8.24
N ALA A 30 -5.43 -6.28 8.81
CA ALA A 30 -5.39 -6.52 10.26
C ALA A 30 -4.30 -7.53 10.64
N TYR A 31 -3.30 -7.11 11.43
CA TYR A 31 -2.26 -7.99 12.00
C TYR A 31 -2.84 -9.00 12.99
N LYS A 32 -3.83 -8.53 13.77
CA LYS A 32 -4.67 -9.31 14.65
C LYS A 32 -6.05 -8.70 14.57
N LYS A 33 -7.05 -9.53 14.29
CA LYS A 33 -8.43 -9.11 14.07
C LYS A 33 -8.87 -8.18 15.21
N ARG A 34 -9.25 -6.93 14.86
CA ARG A 34 -9.73 -5.88 15.78
C ARG A 34 -8.71 -5.30 16.77
N ASP A 35 -7.42 -5.45 16.53
CA ASP A 35 -6.38 -4.96 17.45
C ASP A 35 -5.43 -3.97 16.79
N SER A 36 -4.78 -4.37 15.70
CA SER A 36 -3.81 -3.53 15.00
C SER A 36 -4.02 -3.61 13.50
N TYR A 37 -4.21 -2.45 12.88
CA TYR A 37 -4.45 -2.32 11.45
C TYR A 37 -3.28 -1.60 10.77
N GLY A 38 -2.86 -2.13 9.62
CA GLY A 38 -1.97 -1.49 8.67
C GLY A 38 -2.69 -1.31 7.33
N SER A 39 -1.92 -0.98 6.28
CA SER A 39 -2.45 -0.88 4.92
C SER A 39 -1.82 -1.97 4.05
N ILE A 40 -2.63 -2.63 3.23
CA ILE A 40 -2.14 -3.51 2.16
C ILE A 40 -2.20 -2.78 0.82
N LEU A 41 -1.12 -2.89 0.05
CA LEU A 41 -1.03 -2.39 -1.30
C LEU A 41 -1.04 -3.55 -2.28
N VAL A 42 -1.89 -3.47 -3.29
CA VAL A 42 -2.12 -4.55 -4.27
C VAL A 42 -1.93 -4.00 -5.68
N ASN A 43 -1.18 -4.70 -6.51
CA ASN A 43 -1.12 -4.39 -7.94
C ASN A 43 -2.44 -4.81 -8.59
N LEU A 44 -3.20 -3.84 -9.09
CA LEU A 44 -4.53 -4.08 -9.66
C LEU A 44 -4.47 -4.88 -10.97
N ASN A 45 -3.34 -4.85 -11.69
CA ASN A 45 -3.17 -5.59 -12.94
C ASN A 45 -2.94 -7.09 -12.70
N THR A 46 -2.38 -7.47 -11.54
CA THR A 46 -2.01 -8.86 -11.24
C THR A 46 -2.76 -9.46 -10.06
N GLY A 47 -3.45 -8.65 -9.26
CA GLY A 47 -4.09 -9.05 -8.02
C GLY A 47 -3.11 -9.42 -6.90
N LYS A 48 -1.82 -9.17 -7.07
CA LYS A 48 -0.78 -9.53 -6.09
C LYS A 48 -0.52 -8.40 -5.12
N ALA A 49 -0.35 -8.73 -3.85
CA ALA A 49 0.14 -7.79 -2.85
C ALA A 49 1.56 -7.33 -3.24
N ILE A 50 1.78 -6.02 -3.22
CA ILE A 50 3.07 -5.39 -3.52
C ILE A 50 3.74 -4.80 -2.29
N ASP A 51 2.97 -4.44 -1.25
CA ASP A 51 3.53 -3.99 0.02
C ASP A 51 2.52 -4.10 1.17
N LEU A 52 3.05 -4.13 2.39
CA LEU A 52 2.31 -4.03 3.64
C LEU A 52 2.89 -2.88 4.47
N LEU A 53 2.10 -1.82 4.61
CA LEU A 53 2.43 -0.68 5.44
C LEU A 53 2.12 -0.96 6.91
N PRO A 54 2.95 -0.45 7.84
CA PRO A 54 2.80 -0.73 9.27
C PRO A 54 1.53 -0.13 9.90
N ASP A 55 0.97 0.90 9.28
CA ASP A 55 -0.15 1.68 9.79
C ASP A 55 -1.10 2.11 8.65
N ARG A 56 -2.11 2.91 8.99
CA ARG A 56 -3.10 3.51 8.07
C ARG A 56 -2.88 5.02 7.92
N GLU A 57 -1.72 5.51 8.31
CA GLU A 57 -1.46 6.93 8.39
C GLU A 57 -1.20 7.52 7.01
N GLU A 58 -1.69 8.74 6.82
CA GLU A 58 -1.53 9.47 5.56
C GLU A 58 -0.05 9.59 5.17
N GLU A 59 0.80 9.95 6.14
CA GLU A 59 2.22 10.18 5.91
C GLU A 59 2.95 8.92 5.41
N THR A 60 2.61 7.76 5.96
CA THR A 60 3.23 6.48 5.60
C THR A 60 2.91 6.12 4.15
N LEU A 61 1.63 6.25 3.76
CA LEU A 61 1.22 6.00 2.38
C LEU A 61 1.77 7.04 1.40
N ARG A 62 1.77 8.33 1.77
CA ARG A 62 2.34 9.40 0.94
C ARG A 62 3.80 9.14 0.61
N LYS A 63 4.63 8.85 1.62
CA LYS A 63 6.06 8.52 1.44
C LYS A 63 6.27 7.27 0.59
N TRP A 64 5.32 6.33 0.60
CA TRP A 64 5.38 5.15 -0.24
C TRP A 64 5.11 5.49 -1.72
N LEU A 65 4.13 6.36 -1.98
CA LEU A 65 3.75 6.84 -3.31
C LEU A 65 4.82 7.73 -3.94
N GLU A 66 5.42 8.63 -3.16
CA GLU A 66 6.49 9.54 -3.64
C GLU A 66 7.70 8.79 -4.23
N LYS A 67 7.95 7.56 -3.75
CA LYS A 67 9.01 6.69 -4.26
C LYS A 67 8.66 6.02 -5.60
N ARG A 68 7.42 6.15 -6.06
CA ARG A 68 6.84 5.44 -7.21
C ARG A 68 6.02 6.38 -8.10
N PRO A 69 6.69 7.30 -8.82
CA PRO A 69 6.01 8.30 -9.65
C PRO A 69 5.30 7.74 -10.88
N LYS A 70 5.50 6.45 -11.21
CA LYS A 70 4.87 5.78 -12.37
C LYS A 70 3.45 5.27 -12.10
N ILE A 71 2.92 5.49 -10.89
CA ILE A 71 1.55 5.09 -10.55
C ILE A 71 0.58 6.08 -11.19
N GLU A 72 -0.30 5.57 -12.04
CA GLU A 72 -1.28 6.32 -12.82
C GLU A 72 -2.70 6.12 -12.30
N VAL A 73 -2.97 4.99 -11.65
CA VAL A 73 -4.28 4.61 -11.13
C VAL A 73 -4.15 4.15 -9.68
N MET A 74 -4.99 4.72 -8.80
CA MET A 74 -5.11 4.32 -7.42
C MET A 74 -6.56 3.93 -7.13
N SER A 75 -6.80 2.70 -6.66
CA SER A 75 -8.07 2.32 -6.05
C SER A 75 -7.92 2.38 -4.52
N ARG A 76 -8.94 2.86 -3.82
CA ARG A 76 -8.89 2.99 -2.36
C ARG A 76 -10.22 2.62 -1.73
N ASP A 77 -10.18 2.18 -0.47
CA ASP A 77 -11.36 2.16 0.37
C ASP A 77 -11.79 3.60 0.77
N ARG A 78 -12.98 3.73 1.36
CA ARG A 78 -13.63 5.00 1.74
C ARG A 78 -12.91 5.76 2.86
N TYR A 79 -11.81 5.23 3.38
CA TYR A 79 -11.03 5.86 4.43
C TYR A 79 -10.39 7.17 3.94
N SER A 80 -10.64 8.26 4.67
CA SER A 80 -10.29 9.62 4.25
C SER A 80 -8.78 9.89 4.18
N ASN A 81 -7.98 9.24 5.03
CA ASN A 81 -6.52 9.41 5.02
C ASN A 81 -5.89 8.87 3.73
N TYR A 82 -6.45 7.82 3.13
CA TYR A 82 -5.95 7.32 1.85
C TYR A 82 -6.15 8.34 0.72
N GLN A 83 -7.29 9.03 0.70
CA GLN A 83 -7.52 10.08 -0.28
C GLN A 83 -6.49 11.20 -0.16
N LYS A 84 -6.23 11.68 1.06
CA LYS A 84 -5.24 12.75 1.30
C LYS A 84 -3.82 12.31 0.91
N ALA A 85 -3.46 11.08 1.24
CA ALA A 85 -2.16 10.52 0.90
C ALA A 85 -1.96 10.39 -0.62
N ILE A 86 -3.01 9.99 -1.35
CA ILE A 86 -2.96 9.89 -2.81
C ILE A 86 -2.87 11.28 -3.44
N THR A 87 -3.70 12.22 -3.01
CA THR A 87 -3.67 13.60 -3.52
C THR A 87 -2.31 14.27 -3.31
N SER A 88 -1.63 13.99 -2.20
CA SER A 88 -0.32 14.59 -1.91
C SER A 88 0.87 13.80 -2.48
N GLY A 89 0.83 12.47 -2.45
CA GLY A 89 1.95 11.59 -2.82
C GLY A 89 1.93 11.09 -4.27
N ALA A 90 0.76 11.10 -4.92
CA ALA A 90 0.57 10.75 -6.32
C ALA A 90 -0.49 11.66 -6.97
N PRO A 91 -0.26 12.99 -7.05
CA PRO A 91 -1.25 13.96 -7.53
C PRO A 91 -1.68 13.75 -8.99
N LEU A 92 -0.88 13.03 -9.78
CA LEU A 92 -1.16 12.71 -11.17
C LEU A 92 -1.96 11.39 -11.33
N ALA A 93 -2.14 10.63 -10.25
CA ALA A 93 -2.88 9.38 -10.29
C ALA A 93 -4.40 9.66 -10.29
N SER A 94 -5.12 8.94 -11.13
CA SER A 94 -6.58 8.88 -11.10
C SER A 94 -7.07 8.01 -9.93
N THR A 95 -8.14 8.42 -9.26
CA THR A 95 -8.70 7.74 -8.07
C THR A 95 -10.19 7.47 -8.17
#